data_AF-A0A075MCZ8-F1
#
_entry.id   AF-A0A075MCZ8-F1
#
_cell.length_a   1.000
_cell.length_b   1.000
_cell.length_c   1.000
_cell.angle_alpha   90.00
_cell.angle_beta   90.00
_cell.angle_gamma   90.00
#
_symmetry.space_group_name_H-M   'P 1'
#
loop_
_entity.id
_entity.type
_entity.pdbx_description
1 polymer ?
#
loop_
_entity_poly.entity_id
_entity_poly.type
_entity_poly.pdbx_seq_one_letter_code
_entity_poly.pdbx_strand_id
1 'polypeptide(L)'
;MNIIPDMHHISTLTRERIMRTVSIFKNGNNRAIRLPRDLDFEGVSELEIVREGDSIILRPVRPTWGSFLELEKADPDFMTEREDVVSDEGRVNL
;
A
#
# COMPACT_ATOMS: atom_id res chain seq x y z
N MET A 1 -5.09 16.19 -35.92
CA MET A 1 -5.52 14.85 -35.48
C MET A 1 -4.95 14.64 -34.08
N ASN A 2 -5.64 15.15 -33.04
CA ASN A 2 -5.20 14.95 -31.66
C ASN A 2 -5.65 13.56 -31.22
N ILE A 3 -4.69 12.65 -31.12
CA ILE A 3 -4.93 11.33 -30.55
C ILE A 3 -4.87 11.53 -29.04
N ILE A 4 -6.04 11.52 -28.40
CA ILE A 4 -6.16 11.44 -26.94
C ILE A 4 -5.63 10.05 -26.56
N PRO A 5 -4.55 9.91 -25.79
CA PRO A 5 -4.07 8.60 -25.39
C PRO A 5 -5.04 8.01 -24.36
N ASP A 6 -5.35 6.74 -24.55
CA ASP A 6 -6.27 5.94 -23.74
C ASP A 6 -5.88 5.95 -22.24
N MET A 7 -6.86 6.25 -21.40
CA MET A 7 -6.73 6.52 -19.96
C MET A 7 -6.72 5.24 -19.10
N HIS A 8 -6.61 4.05 -19.70
CA HIS A 8 -6.65 2.75 -19.02
C HIS A 8 -5.31 2.00 -18.93
N HIS A 9 -4.19 2.60 -19.32
CA HIS A 9 -2.88 1.89 -19.38
C HIS A 9 -1.71 2.57 -18.67
N ILE A 10 -1.96 3.37 -17.62
CA ILE A 10 -0.88 3.98 -16.83
C ILE A 10 -0.92 3.50 -15.37
N SER A 11 -0.38 2.32 -15.10
CA SER A 11 0.12 1.96 -13.75
C SER A 11 1.18 0.85 -13.78
N THR A 12 2.02 0.82 -14.82
CA THR A 12 3.20 -0.05 -14.82
C THR A 12 4.34 0.58 -15.59
N LEU A 13 4.57 1.87 -15.35
CA LEU A 13 5.87 2.47 -15.65
C LEU A 13 6.84 1.91 -14.60
N THR A 14 7.63 0.93 -15.02
CA THR A 14 8.92 0.51 -14.48
C THR A 14 9.31 1.22 -13.18
N ARG A 15 8.92 0.63 -12.04
CA ARG A 15 9.41 1.04 -10.73
C ARG A 15 10.92 0.79 -10.75
N GLU A 16 11.71 1.85 -10.78
CA GLU A 16 13.17 1.76 -10.79
C GLU A 16 13.60 0.92 -9.59
N ARG A 17 14.20 -0.25 -9.85
CA ARG A 17 14.57 -1.19 -8.80
C ARG A 17 15.84 -0.67 -8.10
N ILE A 18 15.66 0.07 -7.01
CA ILE A 18 16.77 0.50 -6.17
C ILE A 18 17.31 -0.71 -5.41
N MET A 19 18.57 -1.07 -5.63
CA MET A 19 19.27 -2.17 -4.95
C MET A 19 20.46 -1.62 -4.16
N ARG A 20 20.53 -1.95 -2.88
CA ARG A 20 21.65 -1.61 -1.99
C ARG A 20 22.13 -2.84 -1.26
N THR A 21 23.45 -3.06 -1.27
CA THR A 21 24.09 -4.03 -0.37
C THR A 21 24.36 -3.34 0.95
N VAL A 22 23.83 -3.90 2.04
CA VAL A 22 24.03 -3.37 3.39
C VAL A 22 24.80 -4.38 4.24
N SER A 23 25.63 -3.86 5.15
CA SER A 23 26.33 -4.70 6.12
C SER A 23 25.41 -5.08 7.28
N ILE A 24 25.48 -6.34 7.71
CA ILE A 24 24.77 -6.83 8.89
C ILE A 24 25.72 -6.77 10.10
N PHE A 25 25.27 -6.21 11.20
CA PHE A 25 26.04 -6.11 12.45
C PHE A 25 25.27 -6.72 13.62
N LYS A 26 25.98 -6.99 14.73
CA LYS A 26 25.36 -7.49 15.97
C LYS A 26 24.80 -6.32 16.79
N ASN A 27 23.60 -6.49 17.32
CA ASN A 27 22.98 -5.59 18.29
C ASN A 27 22.48 -6.43 19.48
N GLY A 28 23.29 -6.53 20.53
CA GLY A 28 23.06 -7.47 21.62
C GLY A 28 23.04 -8.92 21.12
N ASN A 29 21.97 -9.65 21.46
CA ASN A 29 21.73 -11.03 20.99
C ASN A 29 21.18 -11.10 19.56
N ASN A 30 20.85 -9.96 18.94
CA ASN A 30 20.21 -9.89 17.63
C ASN A 30 21.19 -9.44 16.54
N ARG A 31 20.74 -9.56 15.29
CA ARG A 31 21.41 -8.97 14.11
C ARG A 31 20.57 -7.79 13.62
N ALA A 32 21.25 -6.76 13.11
CA ALA A 32 20.61 -5.56 12.58
C ALA A 32 21.23 -5.16 11.24
N ILE A 33 20.42 -4.50 10.41
CA ILE A 33 20.87 -3.80 9.21
C ILE A 33 20.71 -2.29 9.41
N ARG A 34 21.52 -1.50 8.74
CA ARG A 34 21.26 -0.06 8.60
C ARG A 34 20.36 0.12 7.38
N LEU A 35 19.16 0.63 7.59
CA LEU A 35 18.26 0.98 6.48
C LEU A 35 18.78 2.26 5.82
N PRO A 36 19.12 2.23 4.52
CA PRO A 36 19.50 3.43 3.79
C PRO A 36 18.35 4.44 3.75
N ARG A 37 18.65 5.74 3.86
CA ARG A 37 17.63 6.81 3.90
C ARG A 37 16.74 6.85 2.65
N ASP A 38 17.29 6.47 1.49
CA ASP A 38 16.56 6.36 0.22
C ASP A 38 15.60 5.16 0.16
N LEU A 39 15.72 4.21 1.09
CA LEU A 39 14.86 3.03 1.24
C LEU A 39 14.04 3.06 2.53
N ASP A 40 14.05 4.18 3.25
CA ASP A 40 13.31 4.35 4.51
C ASP A 40 11.82 4.64 4.27
N PHE A 41 10.99 4.36 5.27
CA PHE A 41 9.55 4.64 5.23
C PHE A 41 9.25 5.89 6.07
N GLU A 42 8.86 6.98 5.40
CA GLU A 42 8.49 8.21 6.09
C GLU A 42 7.24 8.00 6.95
N GLY A 43 7.30 8.46 8.22
CA GLY A 43 6.17 8.41 9.14
C GLY A 43 5.82 7.01 9.69
N VAL A 44 6.65 6.00 9.44
CA VAL A 44 6.42 4.62 9.92
C VAL A 44 7.40 4.27 11.04
N SER A 45 6.89 3.92 12.22
CA SER A 45 7.70 3.48 13.36
C SER A 45 7.93 1.98 13.42
N GLU A 46 7.07 1.19 12.77
CA GLU A 46 7.06 -0.28 12.87
C GLU A 46 6.86 -0.95 11.51
N LEU A 47 7.61 -2.03 11.28
CA LEU A 47 7.52 -2.85 10.07
C LEU A 47 7.22 -4.29 10.44
N GLU A 48 6.38 -4.94 9.63
CA GLU A 48 6.24 -6.38 9.63
C GLU A 48 7.43 -7.00 8.88
N ILE A 49 7.92 -8.12 9.39
CA ILE A 49 8.96 -8.93 8.77
C ILE A 49 8.37 -10.28 8.32
N VAL A 50 8.51 -10.59 7.03
CA VAL A 50 8.08 -11.87 6.45
C VAL A 50 9.28 -12.56 5.81
N ARG A 51 9.40 -13.88 5.98
CA ARG A 51 10.43 -14.69 5.33
C ARG A 51 9.81 -15.56 4.25
N GLU A 52 10.34 -15.46 3.04
CA GLU A 52 9.97 -16.29 1.89
C GLU A 52 11.25 -16.91 1.33
N GLY A 53 11.50 -18.18 1.68
CA GLY A 53 12.73 -18.88 1.31
C GLY A 53 14.00 -18.22 1.87
N ASP A 54 14.82 -17.69 0.96
CA ASP A 54 16.05 -16.94 1.24
C ASP A 54 15.84 -15.42 1.31
N SER A 55 14.61 -14.97 1.05
CA SER A 55 14.24 -13.56 1.03
C SER A 55 13.59 -13.13 2.35
N ILE A 56 13.93 -11.93 2.80
CA ILE A 56 13.26 -11.24 3.89
C ILE A 56 12.56 -10.01 3.30
N ILE A 57 11.27 -9.91 3.54
CA ILE A 57 10.42 -8.81 3.10
C ILE A 57 10.05 -7.98 4.33
N LEU A 58 10.35 -6.68 4.27
CA LEU A 58 9.92 -5.70 5.25
C LEU A 58 8.81 -4.86 4.64
N ARG A 59 7.71 -4.66 5.37
CA ARG A 59 6.61 -3.81 4.93
C ARG A 59 6.01 -3.04 6.11
N PRO A 60 5.51 -1.81 5.91
CA PRO A 60 4.78 -1.09 6.94
C PRO A 60 3.64 -1.93 7.50
N VAL A 61 3.47 -1.87 8.84
CA VAL A 61 2.30 -2.46 9.49
C VAL A 61 1.06 -1.77 8.91
N ARG A 62 0.13 -2.56 8.38
CA ARG A 62 -1.14 -1.99 7.90
C ARG A 62 -2.04 -1.73 9.09
N PRO A 63 -2.77 -0.60 9.10
CA PRO A 63 -3.81 -0.38 10.08
C PRO A 63 -4.82 -1.53 10.02
N THR A 64 -5.16 -2.11 11.17
CA THR A 64 -6.18 -3.18 11.24
C THR A 64 -7.58 -2.59 11.11
N TRP A 65 -8.61 -3.41 10.87
CA TRP A 65 -10.00 -2.93 10.94
C TRP A 65 -10.34 -2.25 12.28
N GLY A 66 -9.64 -2.58 13.38
CA GLY A 66 -9.80 -1.88 14.65
C GLY A 66 -9.39 -0.41 14.59
N SER A 67 -8.34 -0.07 13.83
CA SER A 67 -7.90 1.32 13.65
C SER A 67 -8.90 2.19 12.88
N PHE A 68 -9.85 1.59 12.15
CA PHE A 68 -10.93 2.32 11.50
C PHE A 68 -11.81 3.04 12.53
N LEU A 69 -11.95 2.49 13.74
CA LEU A 69 -12.73 3.11 14.82
C LEU A 69 -12.09 4.39 15.36
N GLU A 70 -10.78 4.58 15.15
CA GLU A 70 -10.03 5.76 15.59
C GLU A 70 -10.13 6.92 14.60
N LEU A 71 -10.62 6.67 13.38
CA LEU A 71 -10.84 7.71 12.38
C LEU A 71 -12.02 8.60 12.76
N GLU A 72 -11.94 9.86 12.33
CA GLU A 72 -13.06 10.79 12.48
C GLU A 72 -14.29 10.30 11.73
N LYS A 73 -15.47 10.58 12.29
CA LYS A 73 -16.73 10.26 11.63
C LYS A 73 -16.82 11.06 10.33
N ALA A 74 -17.42 10.45 9.32
CA ALA A 74 -17.79 11.18 8.11
C ALA A 74 -18.72 12.35 8.45
N ASP A 75 -18.66 13.40 7.62
CA ASP A 75 -19.54 14.54 7.77
C ASP A 75 -21.02 14.13 7.68
N PRO A 76 -21.94 14.85 8.34
CA PRO A 76 -23.35 14.47 8.38
C PRO A 76 -24.03 14.40 7.01
N ASP A 77 -23.51 15.13 6.02
CA ASP A 77 -24.00 15.18 4.65
C ASP A 77 -23.27 14.21 3.70
N PHE A 78 -22.21 13.54 4.17
CA PHE A 78 -21.42 12.61 3.37
C PHE A 78 -22.29 11.46 2.85
N MET A 79 -22.37 11.34 1.52
CA MET A 79 -23.18 10.34 0.82
C MET A 79 -24.69 10.37 1.15
N THR A 80 -25.25 11.55 1.44
CA THR A 80 -26.72 11.71 1.59
C THR A 80 -27.46 11.30 0.33
N GLU A 81 -26.91 11.65 -0.84
CA GLU A 81 -27.39 11.20 -2.14
C GLU A 81 -26.41 10.16 -2.69
N ARG A 82 -26.94 9.00 -3.08
CA ARG A 82 -26.16 7.93 -3.71
C ARG A 82 -26.84 7.54 -5.01
N GLU A 83 -26.21 7.89 -6.12
CA GLU A 83 -26.69 7.47 -7.43
C GLU A 83 -26.54 5.96 -7.59
N ASP A 84 -27.61 5.31 -8.07
CA ASP A 84 -27.55 3.93 -8.50
C ASP A 84 -26.80 3.85 -9.83
N VAL A 85 -25.57 3.34 -9.79
CA VAL A 85 -24.73 3.12 -10.97
C VAL A 85 -25.09 1.85 -11.75
N VAL A 86 -26.12 1.13 -11.30
CA VAL A 86 -26.59 -0.11 -11.94
C VAL A 86 -28.00 0.14 -12.50
N SER A 87 -28.10 0.30 -13.82
CA SER A 87 -29.38 0.13 -14.51
C SER A 87 -29.80 -1.34 -14.40
N ASP A 88 -31.04 -1.61 -14.00
CA ASP A 88 -31.62 -2.96 -13.77
C ASP A 88 -31.60 -3.90 -15.00
N GLU A 89 -31.03 -3.48 -16.13
CA GLU A 89 -30.91 -4.16 -17.43
C GLU A 89 -30.06 -5.46 -17.41
N GLY A 90 -29.55 -5.90 -16.26
CA GLY A 90 -28.60 -7.04 -16.21
C GLY A 90 -28.58 -7.89 -14.94
N ARG A 91 -29.49 -7.66 -13.97
CA ARG A 91 -29.59 -8.57 -12.83
C ARG A 91 -30.29 -9.85 -13.29
N VAL A 92 -29.50 -10.90 -13.52
CA VAL A 92 -30.02 -12.24 -13.79
C VAL A 92 -30.83 -12.72 -12.58
N ASN A 93 -32.14 -12.83 -12.75
CA ASN A 93 -32.98 -13.55 -11.80
C ASN A 93 -32.75 -15.05 -12.04
N LEU A 94 -32.31 -15.76 -11.00
CA LEU A 94 -32.10 -17.21 -11.00
C LEU A 94 -33.43 -17.97 -10.95
#